data_AF-A0A5P1EN41-F1
#
_entry.id   AF-A0A5P1EN41-F1
#
_cell.length_a   1.000
_cell.length_b   1.000
_cell.length_c   1.000
_cell.angle_alpha   90.00
_cell.angle_beta   90.00
_cell.angle_gamma   90.00
#
_symmetry.space_group_name_H-M   'P 1'
#
loop_
_entity.id
_entity.type
_entity.pdbx_description
1 polymer ?
#
loop_
_entity_poly.entity_id
_entity_poly.type
_entity_poly.pdbx_seq_one_letter_code
_entity_poly.pdbx_strand_id
1 'polypeptide(L)'
;MKSVIDRYNKTKDDQQQLEANSNSEVKFWQREAASLRQQLQSLQEHHRQLMGQDLSGLSVKDLQNLENQLELSLRGIRMKKDQIMMDEIQELNRKGNFIHQENMELYKKMNLIREENMELHKKAYEQRGSNGRVTSGSHVSNDDSTTEDGEVPVHLELSPPQQQTERSPSEAPNLGLQLN
;
A
#
# COMPACT_ATOMS: atom_id res chain seq x y z
N MET A 1 -28.05 -82.71 5.52
CA MET A 1 -27.97 -82.21 4.13
C MET A 1 -28.57 -80.80 3.98
N LYS A 2 -29.88 -80.58 4.23
CA LYS A 2 -30.55 -79.25 4.15
C LYS A 2 -29.73 -78.10 4.76
N SER A 3 -29.34 -78.20 6.04
CA SER A 3 -28.51 -77.21 6.76
C SER A 3 -27.15 -76.81 6.11
N VAL A 4 -26.61 -77.60 5.17
CA VAL A 4 -25.42 -77.20 4.39
C VAL A 4 -25.81 -76.35 3.20
N ILE A 5 -26.91 -76.70 2.52
CA ILE A 5 -27.50 -75.96 1.40
C ILE A 5 -28.02 -74.60 1.88
N ASP A 6 -28.72 -74.57 3.02
CA ASP A 6 -29.26 -73.34 3.60
C ASP A 6 -28.14 -72.34 3.97
N ARG A 7 -27.01 -72.84 4.49
CA ARG A 7 -25.83 -72.00 4.78
C ARG A 7 -25.17 -71.49 3.50
N TYR A 8 -25.02 -72.34 2.48
CA TYR A 8 -24.46 -71.93 1.19
C TYR A 8 -25.30 -70.84 0.51
N ASN A 9 -26.63 -71.03 0.46
CA ASN A 9 -27.54 -70.04 -0.09
C ASN A 9 -27.44 -68.71 0.66
N LYS A 10 -27.43 -68.73 2.00
CA LYS A 10 -27.28 -67.51 2.79
C LYS A 10 -25.98 -66.76 2.47
N THR A 11 -24.83 -67.44 2.46
CA THR A 11 -23.53 -66.79 2.14
C THR A 11 -23.51 -66.24 0.70
N LYS A 12 -24.14 -66.94 -0.25
CA LYS A 12 -24.28 -66.45 -1.63
C LYS A 12 -25.17 -65.20 -1.71
N ASP A 13 -26.30 -65.19 -1.02
CA ASP A 13 -27.23 -64.05 -1.03
C ASP A 13 -26.63 -62.84 -0.30
N ASP A 14 -25.90 -63.05 0.80
CA ASP A 14 -25.14 -62.03 1.52
C ASP A 14 -24.05 -61.41 0.61
N GLN A 15 -23.33 -62.24 -0.17
CA GLN A 15 -22.34 -61.76 -1.14
C GLN A 15 -22.98 -60.99 -2.31
N GLN A 16 -24.12 -61.46 -2.84
CA GLN A 16 -24.85 -60.73 -3.89
C GLN A 16 -25.38 -59.37 -3.39
N GLN A 17 -25.78 -59.26 -2.12
CA GLN A 17 -26.16 -57.98 -1.52
C GLN A 17 -24.96 -57.04 -1.36
N LEU A 18 -23.80 -57.54 -0.92
CA LEU A 18 -22.57 -56.74 -0.86
C LEU A 18 -22.16 -56.21 -2.24
N GLU A 19 -22.15 -57.07 -3.26
CA GLU A 19 -21.86 -56.68 -4.64
C GLU A 19 -22.90 -55.69 -5.20
N ALA A 20 -24.19 -55.85 -4.89
CA ALA A 20 -25.24 -54.92 -5.27
C ALA A 20 -25.08 -53.54 -4.60
N ASN A 21 -24.73 -53.51 -3.31
CA ASN A 21 -24.49 -52.29 -2.55
C ASN A 21 -23.25 -51.55 -3.07
N SER A 22 -22.13 -52.24 -3.27
CA SER A 22 -20.92 -51.64 -3.86
C SER A 22 -21.17 -51.09 -5.27
N ASN A 23 -21.94 -51.81 -6.11
CA ASN A 23 -22.35 -51.30 -7.42
C ASN A 23 -23.31 -50.09 -7.32
N SER A 24 -24.10 -49.99 -6.26
CA SER A 24 -24.96 -48.82 -5.99
C SER A 24 -24.12 -47.60 -5.60
N GLU A 25 -23.14 -47.76 -4.71
CA GLU A 25 -22.21 -46.70 -4.31
C GLU A 25 -21.37 -46.20 -5.50
N VAL A 26 -20.83 -47.09 -6.32
CA VAL A 26 -20.08 -46.71 -7.53
C VAL A 26 -20.96 -45.90 -8.49
N LYS A 27 -22.23 -46.31 -8.70
CA LYS A 27 -23.19 -45.55 -9.53
C LYS A 27 -23.58 -44.21 -8.90
N PHE A 28 -23.66 -44.13 -7.58
CA PHE A 28 -23.90 -42.89 -6.85
C PHE A 28 -22.73 -41.90 -7.07
N TRP A 29 -21.50 -42.32 -6.79
CA TRP A 29 -20.31 -41.48 -7.00
C TRP A 29 -20.08 -41.13 -8.47
N GLN A 30 -20.42 -42.00 -9.41
CA GLN A 30 -20.39 -41.70 -10.84
C GLN A 30 -21.38 -40.59 -11.21
N ARG A 31 -22.61 -40.62 -10.66
CA ARG A 31 -23.60 -39.54 -10.84
C ARG A 31 -23.12 -38.24 -10.22
N GLU A 32 -22.57 -38.28 -9.00
CA GLU A 32 -22.07 -37.10 -8.31
C GLU A 32 -20.91 -36.44 -9.06
N ALA A 33 -19.94 -37.25 -9.53
CA ALA A 33 -18.84 -36.78 -10.36
C ALA A 33 -19.28 -36.30 -11.76
N ALA A 34 -20.45 -36.71 -12.26
CA ALA A 34 -21.04 -36.13 -13.48
C ALA A 34 -21.70 -34.78 -13.19
N SER A 35 -22.47 -34.68 -12.09
CA SER A 35 -23.09 -33.44 -11.60
C SER A 35 -22.06 -32.33 -11.39
N LEU A 36 -20.98 -32.63 -10.65
CA LEU A 36 -19.89 -31.69 -10.38
C LEU A 36 -19.17 -31.22 -11.66
N ARG A 37 -18.99 -32.11 -12.65
CA ARG A 37 -18.42 -31.74 -13.96
C ARG A 37 -19.34 -30.78 -14.72
N GLN A 38 -20.66 -31.01 -14.71
CA GLN A 38 -21.63 -30.13 -15.34
C GLN A 38 -21.67 -28.75 -14.67
N GLN A 39 -21.63 -28.71 -13.33
CA GLN A 39 -21.55 -27.45 -12.57
C GLN A 39 -20.26 -26.67 -12.91
N LEU A 40 -19.11 -27.36 -12.97
CA LEU A 40 -17.83 -26.76 -13.36
C LEU A 40 -17.88 -26.18 -14.79
N GLN A 41 -18.42 -26.93 -15.75
CA GLN A 41 -18.57 -26.47 -17.13
C GLN A 41 -19.46 -25.22 -17.23
N SER A 42 -20.61 -25.22 -16.56
CA SER A 42 -21.52 -24.08 -16.50
C SER A 42 -20.87 -22.85 -15.86
N LEU A 43 -20.10 -23.02 -14.77
CA LEU A 43 -19.37 -21.93 -14.12
C LEU A 43 -18.25 -21.38 -15.02
N GLN A 44 -17.52 -22.25 -15.73
CA GLN A 44 -16.50 -21.84 -16.69
C GLN A 44 -17.09 -21.10 -17.89
N GLU A 45 -18.25 -21.51 -18.38
CA GLU A 45 -18.99 -20.84 -19.45
C GLU A 45 -19.47 -19.46 -19.00
N HIS A 46 -20.10 -19.37 -17.82
CA HIS A 46 -20.51 -18.09 -17.25
C HIS A 46 -19.32 -17.14 -17.01
N HIS A 47 -18.18 -17.65 -16.57
CA HIS A 47 -16.95 -16.86 -16.46
C HIS A 47 -16.46 -16.35 -17.83
N ARG A 48 -16.52 -17.18 -18.90
CA ARG A 48 -16.18 -16.72 -20.26
C ARG A 48 -17.15 -15.62 -20.74
N GLN A 49 -18.45 -15.77 -20.48
CA GLN A 49 -19.45 -14.75 -20.78
C GLN A 49 -19.17 -13.43 -20.03
N LEU A 50 -18.88 -13.47 -18.72
CA LEU A 50 -18.45 -12.29 -17.95
C LEU A 50 -17.19 -11.63 -18.50
N MET A 51 -16.30 -12.40 -19.15
CA MET A 51 -15.10 -11.91 -19.84
C MET A 51 -15.38 -11.48 -21.30
N GLY A 52 -16.63 -11.42 -21.74
CA GLY A 52 -17.03 -11.02 -23.10
C GLY A 52 -16.81 -12.09 -24.18
N GLN A 53 -16.61 -13.35 -23.79
CA GLN A 53 -16.34 -14.50 -24.67
C GLN A 53 -17.57 -15.41 -24.75
N ASP A 54 -17.68 -16.22 -25.82
CA ASP A 54 -18.75 -17.20 -26.03
C ASP A 54 -20.20 -16.64 -25.85
N LEU A 55 -20.43 -15.40 -26.25
CA LEU A 55 -21.73 -14.72 -26.13
C LEU A 55 -22.77 -15.21 -27.18
N SER A 56 -22.34 -16.00 -28.16
CA SER A 56 -23.19 -16.58 -29.21
C SER A 56 -24.17 -17.60 -28.62
N GLY A 57 -25.47 -17.24 -28.58
CA GLY A 57 -26.53 -18.08 -28.02
C GLY A 57 -27.29 -17.43 -26.86
N LEU A 58 -26.76 -16.35 -26.28
CA LEU A 58 -27.49 -15.52 -25.32
C LEU A 58 -28.57 -14.70 -26.02
N SER A 59 -29.72 -14.50 -25.35
CA SER A 59 -30.73 -13.58 -25.85
C SER A 59 -30.33 -12.12 -25.57
N VAL A 60 -30.95 -11.16 -26.27
CA VAL A 60 -30.76 -9.72 -26.02
C VAL A 60 -31.01 -9.36 -24.55
N LYS A 61 -31.96 -10.04 -23.89
CA LYS A 61 -32.26 -9.83 -22.46
C LYS A 61 -31.13 -10.33 -21.57
N ASP A 62 -30.50 -11.46 -21.90
CA ASP A 62 -29.41 -12.03 -21.12
C ASP A 62 -28.14 -11.21 -21.28
N LEU A 63 -27.87 -10.70 -22.50
CA LEU A 63 -26.81 -9.74 -22.75
C LEU A 63 -27.00 -8.43 -21.97
N GLN A 64 -28.22 -7.89 -21.92
CA GLN A 64 -28.51 -6.70 -21.11
C GLN A 64 -28.32 -6.95 -19.61
N ASN A 65 -28.71 -8.12 -19.11
CA ASN A 65 -28.49 -8.50 -17.70
C ASN A 65 -26.99 -8.60 -17.39
N LEU A 66 -26.21 -9.19 -18.31
CA LEU A 66 -24.76 -9.35 -18.20
C LEU A 66 -24.05 -7.98 -18.20
N GLU A 67 -24.43 -7.09 -19.12
CA GLU A 67 -23.95 -5.70 -19.18
C GLU A 67 -24.24 -4.96 -17.86
N ASN A 68 -25.49 -4.98 -17.40
CA ASN A 68 -25.90 -4.34 -16.13
C ASN A 68 -25.12 -4.89 -14.93
N GLN A 69 -24.86 -6.20 -14.89
CA GLN A 69 -24.07 -6.84 -13.81
C GLN A 69 -22.60 -6.38 -13.83
N LEU A 70 -22.01 -6.29 -15.03
CA LEU A 70 -20.65 -5.80 -15.22
C LEU A 70 -20.54 -4.30 -14.90
N GLU A 71 -21.51 -3.48 -15.31
CA GLU A 71 -21.53 -2.05 -14.99
C GLU A 71 -21.63 -1.80 -13.48
N LEU A 72 -22.58 -2.45 -12.80
CA LEU A 72 -22.79 -2.30 -11.36
C LEU A 72 -21.56 -2.74 -10.56
N SER A 73 -20.94 -3.87 -10.93
CA SER A 73 -19.73 -4.36 -10.25
C SER A 73 -18.52 -3.47 -10.53
N LEU A 74 -18.31 -3.02 -11.77
CA LEU A 74 -17.25 -2.07 -12.13
C LEU A 74 -17.41 -0.72 -11.40
N ARG A 75 -18.63 -0.21 -11.29
CA ARG A 75 -18.94 0.99 -10.50
C ARG A 75 -18.59 0.79 -9.03
N GLY A 76 -18.95 -0.35 -8.44
CA GLY A 76 -18.60 -0.69 -7.06
C GLY A 76 -17.09 -0.76 -6.84
N ILE A 77 -16.34 -1.38 -7.76
CA ILE A 77 -14.87 -1.47 -7.72
C ILE A 77 -14.24 -0.06 -7.81
N ARG A 78 -14.71 0.79 -8.73
CA ARG A 78 -14.25 2.18 -8.86
C ARG A 78 -14.49 2.96 -7.56
N MET A 79 -15.73 2.96 -7.05
CA MET A 79 -16.07 3.64 -5.80
C MET A 79 -15.19 3.18 -4.62
N LYS A 80 -14.90 1.87 -4.51
CA LYS A 80 -14.04 1.36 -3.43
C LYS A 80 -12.58 1.76 -3.62
N LYS A 81 -12.07 1.78 -4.85
CA LYS A 81 -10.72 2.26 -5.18
C LYS A 81 -10.59 3.75 -4.84
N ASP A 82 -11.55 4.56 -5.25
CA ASP A 82 -11.56 6.00 -5.05
C ASP A 82 -11.62 6.34 -3.55
N GLN A 83 -12.42 5.61 -2.77
CA GLN A 83 -12.43 5.71 -1.31
C GLN A 83 -11.05 5.41 -0.70
N ILE A 84 -10.44 4.27 -1.06
CA ILE A 84 -9.10 3.90 -0.53
C ILE A 84 -8.05 4.95 -0.88
N MET A 85 -8.08 5.49 -2.09
CA MET A 85 -7.16 6.56 -2.51
C MET A 85 -7.40 7.86 -1.74
N MET A 86 -8.66 8.22 -1.47
CA MET A 86 -8.99 9.39 -0.67
C MET A 86 -8.56 9.23 0.80
N ASP A 87 -8.77 8.06 1.39
CA ASP A 87 -8.34 7.73 2.75
C ASP A 87 -6.81 7.84 2.88
N GLU A 88 -6.05 7.28 1.94
CA GLU A 88 -4.59 7.38 1.91
C GLU A 88 -4.10 8.83 1.74
N ILE A 89 -4.72 9.60 0.85
CA ILE A 89 -4.40 11.03 0.68
C ILE A 89 -4.65 11.81 1.97
N GLN A 90 -5.74 11.55 2.69
CA GLN A 90 -6.03 12.22 3.97
C GLN A 90 -4.99 11.86 5.04
N GLU A 91 -4.63 10.58 5.15
CA GLU A 91 -3.66 10.09 6.13
C GLU A 91 -2.23 10.61 5.84
N LEU A 92 -1.82 10.67 4.58
CA LEU A 92 -0.54 11.26 4.17
C LEU A 92 -0.50 12.78 4.45
N ASN A 93 -1.58 13.51 4.17
CA ASN A 93 -1.68 14.94 4.52
C ASN A 93 -1.61 15.15 6.04
N ARG A 94 -2.28 14.30 6.83
CA ARG A 94 -2.23 14.34 8.30
C ARG A 94 -0.79 14.14 8.82
N LYS A 95 -0.07 13.13 8.29
CA LYS A 95 1.34 12.88 8.62
C LYS A 95 2.25 14.03 8.20
N GLY A 96 2.07 14.57 6.99
CA GLY A 96 2.83 15.71 6.50
C GLY A 96 2.68 16.96 7.38
N ASN A 97 1.45 17.29 7.75
CA ASN A 97 1.14 18.40 8.66
C ASN A 97 1.77 18.20 10.06
N PHE A 98 1.69 16.99 10.61
CA PHE A 98 2.30 16.65 11.90
C PHE A 98 3.82 16.82 11.89
N ILE A 99 4.50 16.23 10.90
CA ILE A 99 5.97 16.34 10.72
C ILE A 99 6.39 17.80 10.47
N HIS A 100 5.59 18.57 9.72
CA HIS A 100 5.84 20.00 9.51
C HIS A 100 5.77 20.78 10.84
N GLN A 101 4.78 20.50 11.67
CA GLN A 101 4.64 21.12 13.00
C GLN A 101 5.83 20.77 13.91
N GLU A 102 6.22 19.49 14.01
CA GLU A 102 7.38 19.06 14.80
C GLU A 102 8.67 19.74 14.33
N ASN A 103 8.90 19.80 13.02
CA ASN A 103 10.05 20.51 12.44
C ASN A 103 10.05 22.00 12.81
N MET A 104 8.91 22.68 12.73
CA MET A 104 8.79 24.09 13.15
C MET A 104 9.10 24.30 14.64
N GLU A 105 8.74 23.35 15.51
CA GLU A 105 9.14 23.40 16.93
C GLU A 105 10.63 23.15 17.14
N LEU A 106 11.23 22.22 16.41
CA LEU A 106 12.66 21.93 16.47
C LEU A 106 13.49 23.13 15.97
N TYR A 107 13.09 23.79 14.87
CA TYR A 107 13.73 25.03 14.41
C TYR A 107 13.67 26.14 15.47
N LYS A 108 12.53 26.33 16.14
CA LYS A 108 12.40 27.29 17.26
C LYS A 108 13.35 26.96 18.41
N LYS A 109 13.40 25.69 18.84
CA LYS A 109 14.30 25.21 19.90
C LYS A 109 15.78 25.40 19.53
N MET A 110 16.16 25.07 18.29
CA MET A 110 17.52 25.26 17.79
C MET A 110 17.94 26.74 17.76
N ASN A 111 17.04 27.64 17.35
CA ASN A 111 17.32 29.07 17.33
C ASN A 111 17.53 29.63 18.74
N LEU A 112 16.72 29.24 19.72
CA LEU A 112 16.90 29.61 21.13
C LEU A 112 18.25 29.13 21.69
N ILE A 113 18.62 27.87 21.44
CA ILE A 113 19.92 27.31 21.86
C ILE A 113 21.08 28.04 21.18
N ARG A 114 20.94 28.45 19.91
CA ARG A 114 21.96 29.24 19.20
C ARG A 114 22.14 30.62 19.82
N GLU A 115 21.04 31.28 20.21
CA GLU A 115 21.05 32.59 20.87
C GLU A 115 21.69 32.51 22.27
N GLU A 116 21.28 31.53 23.09
CA GLU A 116 21.87 31.27 24.41
C GLU A 116 23.39 30.97 24.31
N ASN A 117 23.81 30.12 23.38
CA ASN A 117 25.23 29.85 23.15
C ASN A 117 26.01 31.10 22.72
N MET A 118 25.41 31.99 21.92
CA MET A 118 26.03 33.26 21.53
C MET A 118 26.22 34.19 22.74
N GLU A 119 25.23 34.27 23.63
CA GLU A 119 25.36 34.99 24.89
C GLU A 119 26.44 34.41 25.81
N LEU A 120 26.49 33.08 25.95
CA LEU A 120 27.47 32.38 26.79
C LEU A 120 28.89 32.61 26.27
N HIS A 121 29.12 32.51 24.96
CA HIS A 121 30.40 32.85 24.34
C HIS A 121 30.77 34.32 24.60
N LYS A 122 29.85 35.26 24.41
CA LYS A 122 30.07 36.68 24.69
C LYS A 122 30.52 36.92 26.14
N LYS A 123 29.78 36.37 27.11
CA LYS A 123 30.10 36.47 28.55
C LYS A 123 31.48 35.88 28.88
N ALA A 124 31.85 34.75 28.27
CA ALA A 124 33.14 34.12 28.46
C ALA A 124 34.32 34.97 27.92
N TYR A 125 34.14 35.66 26.80
CA TYR A 125 35.15 36.59 26.27
C TYR A 125 35.24 37.88 27.10
N GLU A 126 34.11 38.44 27.55
CA GLU A 126 34.06 39.64 28.41
C GLU A 126 34.77 39.39 29.76
N GLN A 127 34.56 38.24 30.39
CA GLN A 127 35.20 37.86 31.64
C GLN A 127 36.73 37.64 31.52
N ARG A 128 37.25 37.41 30.30
CA ARG A 128 38.69 37.29 30.04
C ARG A 128 39.38 38.67 29.92
N GLY A 129 38.64 39.72 29.59
CA GLY A 129 39.16 41.08 29.43
C GLY A 129 39.42 41.83 30.75
N SER A 130 38.79 41.40 31.85
CA SER A 130 38.90 42.05 33.17
C SER A 130 40.00 41.48 34.08
N ASN A 131 40.71 40.42 33.65
CA ASN A 131 41.75 39.74 34.43
C ASN A 131 43.17 40.00 33.88
N GLY A 132 43.71 41.21 34.06
CA GLY A 132 45.17 41.43 34.14
C GLY A 132 45.63 41.36 35.61
N ARG A 133 46.84 40.96 36.02
CA ARG A 133 48.17 40.87 35.38
C ARG A 133 49.10 40.15 36.40
N VAL A 134 50.01 39.21 36.11
CA VAL A 134 50.41 38.43 34.92
C VAL A 134 51.40 37.33 35.38
N THR A 135 51.59 36.23 34.63
CA THR A 135 52.86 35.45 34.66
C THR A 135 53.39 35.23 33.24
N SER A 136 54.71 35.30 33.08
CA SER A 136 55.42 35.25 31.81
C SER A 136 55.34 33.87 31.14
N GLY A 137 55.21 33.85 29.81
CA GLY A 137 55.30 32.63 28.99
C GLY A 137 55.64 33.00 27.55
N SER A 138 56.83 32.61 27.09
CA SER A 138 57.48 32.98 25.84
C SER A 138 56.64 32.90 24.56
N HIS A 139 56.88 33.88 23.68
CA HIS A 139 56.89 33.73 22.23
C HIS A 139 57.28 32.30 21.79
N VAL A 140 56.39 31.61 21.08
CA VAL A 140 56.77 30.64 20.05
C VAL A 140 55.83 30.85 18.87
N SER A 141 56.35 31.48 17.82
CA SER A 141 55.72 31.43 16.51
C SER A 141 55.98 30.04 15.94
N ASN A 142 54.92 29.29 15.66
CA ASN A 142 54.97 28.13 14.76
C ASN A 142 53.96 28.41 13.64
N ASP A 143 54.41 29.26 12.72
CA ASP A 143 54.01 29.15 11.32
C ASP A 143 54.71 27.88 10.81
N ASP A 144 53.93 26.84 10.48
CA ASP A 144 54.44 25.67 9.76
C ASP A 144 53.51 25.39 8.59
N SER A 145 54.13 25.34 7.42
CA SER A 145 53.47 25.28 6.12
C SER A 145 53.36 23.84 5.62
N THR A 146 52.52 23.60 4.60
CA THR A 146 52.26 22.30 3.96
C THR A 146 51.59 21.25 4.87
N THR A 147 50.52 20.56 4.46
CA THR A 147 50.24 20.04 3.11
C THR A 147 48.81 20.25 2.62
N GLU A 148 48.65 20.08 1.31
CA GLU A 148 47.40 20.04 0.54
C GLU A 148 46.34 19.09 1.13
N ASP A 149 45.08 19.52 1.19
CA ASP A 149 44.05 19.03 0.27
C ASP A 149 42.91 20.08 0.13
N GLY A 150 42.15 20.02 -0.95
CA GLY A 150 41.27 21.11 -1.38
C GLY A 150 39.88 21.12 -0.76
N GLU A 151 39.58 22.10 0.10
CA GLU A 151 38.18 22.49 0.39
C GLU A 151 37.88 23.88 -0.16
N VAL A 152 37.23 23.89 -1.33
CA VAL A 152 36.49 25.05 -1.84
C VAL A 152 35.47 25.46 -0.78
N PRO A 153 35.35 26.75 -0.41
CA PRO A 153 34.27 27.20 0.46
C PRO A 153 32.93 26.84 -0.18
N VAL A 154 32.23 25.84 0.39
CA VAL A 154 30.96 25.36 -0.16
C VAL A 154 29.92 26.43 0.08
N HIS A 155 29.77 27.33 -0.90
CA HIS A 155 28.78 28.39 -0.89
C HIS A 155 27.41 27.76 -1.18
N LEU A 156 26.84 27.13 -0.14
CA LEU A 156 25.43 26.73 -0.12
C LEU A 156 24.58 28.01 -0.14
N GLU A 157 24.29 28.49 -1.35
CA GLU A 157 23.26 29.49 -1.60
C GLU A 157 21.90 28.89 -1.24
N LEU A 158 21.59 28.92 0.07
CA LEU A 158 20.26 28.67 0.56
C LEU A 158 19.38 29.86 0.14
N SER A 159 18.63 29.66 -0.93
CA SER A 159 17.62 30.61 -1.41
C SER A 159 16.79 31.14 -0.22
N PRO A 160 16.70 32.46 -0.02
CA PRO A 160 15.87 33.00 1.05
C PRO A 160 14.41 32.60 0.83
N PRO A 161 13.63 32.42 1.92
CA PRO A 161 12.25 31.96 1.82
C PRO A 161 11.44 32.98 1.01
N GLN A 162 10.94 32.54 -0.16
CA GLN A 162 10.05 33.34 -0.98
C GLN A 162 8.77 33.61 -0.19
N GLN A 163 8.66 34.84 0.33
CA GLN A 163 7.41 35.34 0.89
C GLN A 163 6.39 35.42 -0.24
N GLN A 164 5.53 34.40 -0.35
CA GLN A 164 4.40 34.45 -1.26
C GLN A 164 3.39 35.47 -0.73
N THR A 165 3.51 36.69 -1.25
CA THR A 165 2.49 37.72 -1.12
C THR A 165 1.15 37.17 -1.62
N GLU A 166 0.14 37.27 -0.75
CA GLU A 166 -1.30 37.30 -1.07
C GLU A 166 -1.60 37.45 -2.57
N ARG A 167 -2.02 36.35 -3.21
CA ARG A 167 -2.83 36.40 -4.42
C ARG A 167 -4.15 35.68 -4.18
N SER A 168 -5.20 36.43 -4.46
CA SER A 168 -6.62 36.08 -4.39
C SER A 168 -7.00 34.84 -5.23
N PRO A 169 -8.15 34.20 -4.94
CA PRO A 169 -8.48 32.89 -5.49
C PRO A 169 -9.07 32.99 -6.90
N SER A 170 -8.28 32.70 -7.94
CA SER A 170 -8.81 32.40 -9.27
C SER A 170 -7.81 31.65 -10.15
N GLU A 171 -7.95 30.33 -10.21
CA GLU A 171 -8.01 29.51 -11.44
C GLU A 171 -8.10 28.03 -11.05
N ALA A 172 -9.20 27.37 -11.42
CA ALA A 172 -9.29 25.92 -11.34
C ALA A 172 -8.51 25.31 -12.52
N PRO A 173 -7.72 24.24 -12.33
CA PRO A 173 -7.00 23.61 -13.44
C PRO A 173 -7.99 23.02 -14.44
N ASN A 174 -7.95 23.55 -15.66
CA ASN A 174 -8.88 23.20 -16.73
C ASN A 174 -8.54 21.79 -17.26
N LEU A 175 -9.21 20.77 -16.73
CA LEU A 175 -9.06 19.37 -17.17
C LEU A 175 -9.66 19.22 -18.56
N GLY A 176 -8.79 19.26 -19.57
CA GLY A 176 -9.16 19.15 -20.98
C GLY A 176 -9.78 17.79 -21.33
N LEU A 177 -11.09 17.70 -21.20
CA LEU A 177 -11.93 16.70 -21.88
C LEU A 177 -12.66 17.38 -23.03
N GLN A 178 -12.02 17.41 -24.19
CA GLN A 178 -12.72 17.69 -25.45
C GLN A 178 -13.48 16.43 -25.87
N LEU A 179 -14.77 16.40 -25.54
CA LEU A 179 -15.75 15.50 -26.14
C LEU A 179 -16.57 16.29 -27.16
N ASN A 180 -16.37 15.96 -28.43
CA ASN A 180 -17.29 16.11 -29.56
C ASN A 180 -16.83 15.15 -30.65
#